data_AF-A0A2V9YCY1-F1
#
_entry.id   AF-A0A2V9YCY1-F1
#
_cell.length_a   1.000
_cell.length_b   1.000
_cell.length_c   1.000
_cell.angle_alpha   90.00
_cell.angle_beta   90.00
_cell.angle_gamma   90.00
#
_symmetry.space_group_name_H-M   'P 1'
#
loop_
_entity.id
_entity.type
_entity.pdbx_description
1 polymer ?
#
loop_
_entity_poly.entity_id
_entity_poly.type
_entity_poly.pdbx_seq_one_letter_code
_entity_poly.pdbx_strand_id
1 'polypeptide(L)'
;MDAAWAIGHPEKVVDFGHRGIHEMTRVAKALIQAYYAKAPQRSYFAGCSDGGREALMEAQRYPEDYDGILAGAPANNWTPLLTTAAYDTQALTLDPASFIPPAKIPTIGAAVNAACDEADGVRDGILNDPRQCHFDPATIQCKAEDSEKCLTSPQVMALKKLYEGTLDSKGHVVYPGYLPGAEEGQGGWGLWITGPAPAKSLMAFFGNGFFSGFVYEKPDWDYKTFKVDSDLKAANEKTAQALNATDADLKPFKARGGKLILYHGWNDPAITALNTINYYDSVTKKMGQKDADSFVRLYMAPGVQHCGGGPGADSFGAVGDLKFDDPQHSLDASLEQWVEKGTAPSTIIASKFEGQDRTHAKMTRPLCAYPQAAKYKGSGDTNDAANFVCRK
;
A
#
# COMPACT_ATOMS: atom_id res chain seq x y z
N MET A 1 -2.90 8.13 -13.85
CA MET A 1 -4.24 8.52 -14.33
C MET A 1 -3.99 9.78 -15.12
N ASP A 2 -4.42 9.88 -16.37
CA ASP A 2 -4.17 11.09 -17.18
C ASP A 2 -4.94 12.32 -16.66
N ALA A 3 -6.00 12.09 -15.88
CA ALA A 3 -6.78 13.06 -15.11
C ALA A 3 -7.43 14.18 -15.93
N ALA A 4 -7.38 14.10 -17.26
CA ALA A 4 -7.95 15.10 -18.16
C ALA A 4 -9.47 15.27 -17.96
N TRP A 5 -10.15 14.21 -17.49
CA TRP A 5 -11.58 14.24 -17.19
C TRP A 5 -11.96 15.15 -16.02
N ALA A 6 -11.02 15.51 -15.14
CA ALA A 6 -11.25 16.32 -13.94
C ALA A 6 -11.24 17.83 -14.23
N ILE A 7 -10.60 18.26 -15.33
CA ILE A 7 -10.45 19.67 -15.70
C ILE A 7 -11.83 20.29 -15.93
N GLY A 8 -12.16 21.34 -15.18
CA GLY A 8 -13.46 22.01 -15.23
C GLY A 8 -14.63 21.18 -14.68
N HIS A 9 -14.37 20.04 -14.04
CA HIS A 9 -15.37 19.07 -13.59
C HIS A 9 -15.23 18.70 -12.11
N PRO A 10 -15.38 19.65 -11.16
CA PRO A 10 -15.21 19.40 -9.73
C PRO A 10 -16.19 18.32 -9.19
N GLU A 11 -17.37 18.19 -9.79
CA GLU A 11 -18.34 17.15 -9.46
C GLU A 11 -17.80 15.73 -9.73
N LYS A 12 -17.02 15.55 -10.80
CA LYS A 12 -16.41 14.24 -11.10
C LYS A 12 -15.30 13.91 -10.10
N VAL A 13 -14.58 14.92 -9.61
CA VAL A 13 -13.57 14.74 -8.55
C VAL A 13 -14.25 14.30 -7.24
N VAL A 14 -15.42 14.85 -6.93
CA VAL A 14 -16.27 14.42 -5.80
C VAL A 14 -16.79 13.00 -6.01
N ASP A 15 -17.21 12.64 -7.22
CA ASP A 15 -17.64 11.29 -7.56
C ASP A 15 -16.52 10.26 -7.39
N PHE A 16 -15.34 10.54 -7.94
CA PHE A 16 -14.14 9.73 -7.77
C PHE A 16 -13.70 9.65 -6.30
N GLY A 17 -13.79 10.76 -5.58
CA GLY A 17 -13.35 10.86 -4.21
C GLY A 17 -14.19 10.03 -3.24
N HIS A 18 -15.51 10.14 -3.31
CA HIS A 18 -16.36 9.48 -2.31
C HIS A 18 -17.80 9.25 -2.75
N ARG A 19 -18.37 10.10 -3.63
CA ARG A 19 -19.81 10.05 -3.91
C ARG A 19 -20.19 8.89 -4.83
N GLY A 20 -19.32 8.49 -5.74
CA GLY A 20 -19.60 7.43 -6.72
C GLY A 20 -19.88 6.09 -6.07
N ILE A 21 -19.02 5.66 -5.14
CA ILE A 21 -19.20 4.40 -4.39
C ILE A 21 -20.47 4.46 -3.54
N HIS A 22 -20.66 5.50 -2.74
CA HIS A 22 -21.85 5.67 -1.91
C HIS A 22 -23.17 5.60 -2.71
N GLU A 23 -23.29 6.36 -3.81
CA GLU A 23 -24.51 6.36 -4.62
C GLU A 23 -24.75 4.99 -5.29
N MET A 24 -23.68 4.34 -5.76
CA MET A 24 -23.75 2.97 -6.27
C MET A 24 -24.29 2.02 -5.20
N THR A 25 -23.76 2.08 -3.97
CA THR A 25 -24.18 1.25 -2.83
C THR A 25 -25.65 1.47 -2.48
N ARG A 26 -26.07 2.73 -2.36
CA ARG A 26 -27.45 3.10 -2.04
C ARG A 26 -28.44 2.55 -3.07
N VAL A 27 -28.12 2.73 -4.36
CA VAL A 27 -28.97 2.23 -5.45
C VAL A 27 -28.96 0.70 -5.52
N ALA A 28 -27.80 0.07 -5.37
CA ALA A 28 -27.67 -1.40 -5.39
C ALA A 28 -28.50 -2.05 -4.27
N LYS A 29 -28.44 -1.53 -3.04
CA LYS A 29 -29.24 -2.03 -1.92
C LYS A 29 -30.75 -1.91 -2.17
N ALA A 30 -31.20 -0.80 -2.78
CA ALA A 30 -32.60 -0.62 -3.16
C ALA A 30 -33.03 -1.63 -4.24
N LEU A 31 -32.18 -1.88 -5.24
CA LEU A 31 -32.43 -2.88 -6.29
C LEU A 31 -32.47 -4.30 -5.74
N ILE A 32 -31.56 -4.66 -4.83
CA ILE A 32 -31.55 -5.96 -4.13
C ILE A 32 -32.87 -6.16 -3.38
N GLN A 33 -33.30 -5.17 -2.60
CA GLN A 33 -34.58 -5.22 -1.88
C GLN A 33 -35.78 -5.36 -2.83
N ALA A 34 -35.79 -4.63 -3.95
CA ALA A 34 -36.87 -4.71 -4.92
C ALA A 34 -36.92 -6.08 -5.63
N TYR A 35 -35.76 -6.64 -5.97
CA TYR A 35 -35.65 -7.89 -6.71
C TYR A 35 -35.91 -9.13 -5.83
N TYR A 36 -35.29 -9.20 -4.65
CA TYR A 36 -35.40 -10.35 -3.74
C TYR A 36 -36.55 -10.21 -2.72
N ALA A 37 -37.28 -9.10 -2.74
CA ALA A 37 -38.25 -8.71 -1.71
C ALA A 37 -37.66 -8.67 -0.28
N LYS A 38 -36.33 -8.58 -0.16
CA LYS A 38 -35.60 -8.61 1.12
C LYS A 38 -34.29 -7.83 1.02
N ALA A 39 -34.02 -7.00 2.02
CA ALA A 39 -32.79 -6.24 2.14
C ALA A 39 -31.60 -7.16 2.41
N PRO A 40 -30.37 -6.78 2.01
CA PRO A 40 -29.18 -7.51 2.40
C PRO A 40 -29.09 -7.61 3.92
N GLN A 41 -28.77 -8.81 4.43
CA GLN A 41 -28.59 -9.02 5.87
C GLN A 41 -27.28 -8.42 6.38
N ARG A 42 -26.26 -8.45 5.52
CA ARG A 42 -24.94 -7.84 5.69
C ARG A 42 -24.47 -7.24 4.38
N SER A 43 -23.58 -6.27 4.45
CA SER A 43 -22.92 -5.68 3.28
C SER A 43 -21.42 -5.60 3.50
N TYR A 44 -20.65 -5.99 2.49
CA TYR A 44 -19.19 -6.03 2.56
C TYR A 44 -18.57 -5.19 1.45
N PHE A 45 -17.46 -4.53 1.77
CA PHE A 45 -16.60 -3.85 0.79
C PHE A 45 -15.21 -4.45 0.85
N ALA A 46 -14.61 -4.72 -0.31
CA ALA A 46 -13.21 -5.12 -0.40
C ALA A 46 -12.54 -4.37 -1.55
N GLY A 47 -11.45 -3.65 -1.25
CA GLY A 47 -10.70 -2.91 -2.24
C GLY A 47 -9.22 -2.84 -1.88
N CYS A 48 -8.39 -2.67 -2.90
CA CYS A 48 -6.95 -2.45 -2.75
C CYS A 48 -6.51 -1.22 -3.55
N SER A 49 -5.40 -0.59 -3.16
CA SER A 49 -4.89 0.63 -3.80
C SER A 49 -5.85 1.81 -3.61
N ASP A 50 -6.28 2.44 -4.70
CA ASP A 50 -7.39 3.40 -4.70
C ASP A 50 -8.68 2.78 -4.14
N GLY A 51 -8.97 1.50 -4.42
CA GLY A 51 -10.06 0.79 -3.78
C GLY A 51 -9.89 0.66 -2.25
N GLY A 52 -8.64 0.63 -1.75
CA GLY A 52 -8.37 0.68 -0.32
C GLY A 52 -8.62 2.08 0.28
N ARG A 53 -8.39 3.14 -0.49
CA ARG A 53 -8.80 4.51 -0.12
C ARG A 53 -10.31 4.63 -0.09
N GLU A 54 -11.01 4.14 -1.11
CA GLU A 54 -12.48 4.10 -1.18
C GLU A 54 -13.06 3.32 0.01
N ALA A 55 -12.50 2.15 0.33
CA ALA A 55 -12.86 1.37 1.51
C ALA A 55 -12.80 2.19 2.81
N LEU A 56 -11.71 2.95 3.00
CA LEU A 56 -11.55 3.82 4.16
C LEU A 56 -12.48 5.04 4.11
N MET A 57 -12.75 5.58 2.92
CA MET A 57 -13.68 6.68 2.73
C MET A 57 -15.11 6.27 3.14
N GLU A 58 -15.55 5.07 2.76
CA GLU A 58 -16.83 4.49 3.18
C GLU A 58 -16.88 4.34 4.71
N ALA A 59 -15.84 3.78 5.33
CA ALA A 59 -15.78 3.64 6.79
C ALA A 59 -15.88 4.98 7.53
N GLN A 60 -15.24 6.03 7.00
CA GLN A 60 -15.14 7.34 7.64
C GLN A 60 -16.39 8.19 7.41
N ARG A 61 -16.93 8.17 6.19
CA ARG A 61 -17.94 9.13 5.73
C ARG A 61 -19.34 8.54 5.59
N TYR A 62 -19.42 7.25 5.25
CA TYR A 62 -20.67 6.53 5.00
C TYR A 62 -20.71 5.25 5.83
N PRO A 63 -20.63 5.36 7.17
CA PRO A 63 -20.48 4.19 8.04
C PRO A 63 -21.62 3.17 7.88
N GLU A 64 -22.78 3.59 7.38
CA GLU A 64 -23.97 2.77 7.15
C GLU A 64 -23.92 1.89 5.88
N ASP A 65 -22.96 2.14 5.01
CA ASP A 65 -22.90 1.48 3.70
C ASP A 65 -22.42 0.04 3.81
N TYR A 66 -21.54 -0.27 4.77
CA TYR A 66 -20.96 -1.61 4.93
C TYR A 66 -20.82 -2.03 6.38
N ASP A 67 -20.98 -3.33 6.65
CA ASP A 67 -20.81 -3.94 7.96
C ASP A 67 -19.40 -4.53 8.13
N GLY A 68 -18.77 -4.95 7.04
CA GLY A 68 -17.38 -5.38 7.00
C GLY A 68 -16.62 -4.72 5.85
N ILE A 69 -15.39 -4.25 6.11
CA ILE A 69 -14.54 -3.59 5.11
C ILE A 69 -13.15 -4.21 5.12
N LEU A 70 -12.67 -4.62 3.94
CA LEU A 70 -11.26 -4.90 3.66
C LEU A 70 -10.64 -3.72 2.90
N ALA A 71 -9.60 -3.11 3.48
CA ALA A 71 -8.86 -2.01 2.90
C ALA A 71 -7.38 -2.39 2.71
N GLY A 72 -7.05 -2.80 1.48
CA GLY A 72 -5.70 -3.19 1.06
C GLY A 72 -4.88 -2.04 0.53
N ALA A 73 -3.61 -1.97 0.91
CA ALA A 73 -2.65 -0.97 0.43
C ALA A 73 -3.28 0.42 0.16
N PRO A 74 -3.99 1.02 1.15
CA PRO A 74 -4.88 2.13 0.86
C PRO A 74 -4.13 3.40 0.45
N ALA A 75 -4.54 4.01 -0.66
CA ALA A 75 -4.08 5.33 -1.11
C ALA A 75 -4.70 6.48 -0.30
N ASN A 76 -4.82 6.32 1.02
CA ASN A 76 -5.70 7.11 1.86
C ASN A 76 -5.23 8.54 2.10
N ASN A 77 -3.93 8.76 2.22
CA ASN A 77 -3.33 10.08 2.33
C ASN A 77 -2.95 10.59 0.93
N TRP A 78 -3.97 10.77 0.08
CA TRP A 78 -3.85 10.98 -1.36
C TRP A 78 -2.96 12.17 -1.72
N THR A 79 -3.22 13.36 -1.14
CA THR A 79 -2.47 14.56 -1.49
C THR A 79 -0.96 14.46 -1.18
N PRO A 80 -0.50 13.99 0.01
CA PRO A 80 0.91 13.68 0.23
C PRO A 80 1.50 12.55 -0.62
N LEU A 81 0.71 11.51 -0.93
CA LEU A 81 1.16 10.42 -1.81
C LEU A 81 1.50 10.95 -3.20
N LEU A 82 0.61 11.71 -3.83
CA LEU A 82 0.83 12.24 -5.17
C LEU A 82 1.85 13.39 -5.19
N THR A 83 2.00 14.13 -4.08
CA THR A 83 3.12 15.05 -3.85
C THR A 83 4.45 14.32 -3.87
N THR A 84 4.53 13.15 -3.23
CA THR A 84 5.73 12.30 -3.22
C THR A 84 6.02 11.72 -4.60
N ALA A 85 4.99 11.32 -5.34
CA ALA A 85 5.16 10.86 -6.72
C ALA A 85 5.85 11.92 -7.62
N ALA A 86 5.48 13.20 -7.47
CA ALA A 86 6.13 14.30 -8.19
C ALA A 86 7.56 14.58 -7.68
N TYR A 87 7.78 14.52 -6.36
CA TYR A 87 9.10 14.67 -5.74
C TYR A 87 10.08 13.58 -6.20
N ASP A 88 9.67 12.30 -6.16
CA ASP A 88 10.47 11.16 -6.59
C ASP A 88 10.80 11.24 -8.09
N THR A 89 9.84 11.71 -8.89
CA THR A 89 10.07 11.96 -10.32
C THR A 89 11.18 13.00 -10.51
N GLN A 90 11.16 14.12 -9.78
CA GLN A 90 12.24 15.11 -9.82
C GLN A 90 13.58 14.52 -9.35
N ALA A 91 13.58 13.72 -8.28
CA ALA A 91 14.79 13.09 -7.74
C ALA A 91 15.48 12.19 -8.78
N LEU A 92 14.70 11.51 -9.63
CA LEU A 92 15.19 10.61 -10.66
C LEU A 92 15.53 11.29 -11.99
N THR A 93 15.05 12.52 -12.27
CA THR A 93 15.11 13.07 -13.64
C THR A 93 15.58 14.51 -13.80
N LEU A 94 15.65 15.32 -12.73
CA LEU A 94 16.16 16.70 -12.85
C LEU A 94 17.65 16.74 -13.24
N ASP A 95 18.43 15.83 -12.66
CA ASP A 95 19.74 15.47 -13.18
C ASP A 95 19.59 14.16 -13.99
N PRO A 96 19.85 14.17 -15.30
CA PRO A 96 19.79 12.96 -16.12
C PRO A 96 20.66 11.80 -15.59
N ALA A 97 21.75 12.09 -14.86
CA ALA A 97 22.62 11.10 -14.27
C ALA A 97 22.02 10.40 -13.04
N SER A 98 20.97 10.96 -12.44
CA SER A 98 20.27 10.39 -11.27
C SER A 98 19.33 9.23 -11.65
N PHE A 99 18.97 9.09 -12.93
CA PHE A 99 18.06 8.05 -13.37
C PHE A 99 18.66 6.66 -13.09
N ILE A 100 17.89 5.81 -12.40
CA ILE A 100 18.24 4.42 -12.13
C ILE A 100 17.58 3.56 -13.21
N PRO A 101 18.32 3.05 -14.22
CA PRO A 101 17.74 2.21 -15.25
C PRO A 101 17.33 0.84 -14.70
N PRO A 102 16.35 0.16 -15.32
CA PRO A 102 15.89 -1.16 -14.88
C PRO A 102 17.02 -2.20 -14.71
N ALA A 103 18.06 -2.13 -15.54
CA ALA A 103 19.21 -3.04 -15.48
C ALA A 103 20.00 -2.97 -14.15
N LYS A 104 19.85 -1.88 -13.38
CA LYS A 104 20.52 -1.70 -12.08
C LYS A 104 19.67 -2.09 -10.87
N ILE A 105 18.36 -2.33 -11.06
CA ILE A 105 17.45 -2.72 -9.97
C ILE A 105 17.89 -4.04 -9.31
N PRO A 106 18.32 -5.09 -10.05
CA PRO A 106 18.79 -6.32 -9.41
C PRO A 106 20.00 -6.12 -8.49
N THR A 107 20.87 -5.14 -8.79
CA THR A 107 22.00 -4.79 -7.91
C THR A 107 21.52 -4.19 -6.59
N ILE A 108 20.44 -3.40 -6.60
CA ILE A 108 19.83 -2.84 -5.39
C ILE A 108 19.23 -3.98 -4.55
N GLY A 109 18.39 -4.83 -5.16
CA GLY A 109 17.74 -5.96 -4.48
C GLY A 109 18.75 -6.93 -3.87
N ALA A 110 19.80 -7.29 -4.62
CA ALA A 110 20.88 -8.15 -4.12
C ALA A 110 21.62 -7.53 -2.93
N ALA A 111 21.88 -6.23 -2.95
CA ALA A 111 22.61 -5.54 -1.88
C ALA A 111 21.75 -5.38 -0.62
N VAL A 112 20.45 -5.11 -0.77
CA VAL A 112 19.50 -5.09 0.33
C VAL A 112 19.41 -6.47 0.99
N ASN A 113 19.22 -7.53 0.21
CA ASN A 113 19.15 -8.89 0.74
C ASN A 113 20.46 -9.30 1.44
N ALA A 114 21.61 -8.95 0.87
CA ALA A 114 22.91 -9.21 1.50
C ALA A 114 23.06 -8.47 2.85
N ALA A 115 22.43 -7.32 3.02
CA ALA A 115 22.49 -6.53 4.25
C ALA A 115 21.46 -6.98 5.29
N CYS A 116 20.31 -7.51 4.87
CA CYS A 116 19.11 -7.52 5.73
C CYS A 116 18.31 -8.84 5.76
N ASP A 117 18.46 -9.75 4.80
CA ASP A 117 17.65 -10.97 4.67
C ASP A 117 17.73 -11.83 5.95
N GLU A 118 18.94 -12.21 6.35
CA GLU A 118 19.16 -13.11 7.50
C GLU A 118 18.84 -12.47 8.88
N ALA A 119 18.49 -11.19 8.94
CA ALA A 119 18.23 -10.48 10.20
C ALA A 119 17.01 -11.03 10.95
N ASP A 120 16.06 -11.68 10.27
CA ASP A 120 14.91 -12.33 10.88
C ASP A 120 15.12 -13.83 11.19
N GLY A 121 16.33 -14.34 10.91
CA GLY A 121 16.73 -15.73 11.16
C GLY A 121 16.40 -16.69 10.01
N VAL A 122 15.92 -16.18 8.88
CA VAL A 122 15.69 -16.94 7.65
C VAL A 122 16.45 -16.28 6.50
N ARG A 123 16.98 -17.08 5.58
CA ARG A 123 17.65 -16.58 4.37
C ARG A 123 16.84 -17.03 3.14
N ASP A 124 15.80 -16.28 2.82
CA ASP A 124 14.86 -16.60 1.74
C ASP A 124 14.64 -15.44 0.75
N GLY A 125 15.38 -14.34 0.91
CA GLY A 125 15.25 -13.12 0.10
C GLY A 125 14.01 -12.30 0.45
N ILE A 126 13.40 -12.52 1.61
CA ILE A 126 12.21 -11.83 2.09
C ILE A 126 12.51 -11.18 3.43
N LEU A 127 12.50 -9.85 3.46
CA LEU A 127 12.60 -9.11 4.70
C LEU A 127 11.26 -9.19 5.44
N ASN A 128 11.21 -9.92 6.55
CA ASN A 128 9.98 -10.11 7.31
C ASN A 128 9.46 -8.83 7.99
N ASP A 129 10.36 -7.91 8.33
CA ASP A 129 10.05 -6.52 8.70
C ASP A 129 11.16 -5.58 8.20
N PRO A 130 11.00 -4.95 7.02
CA PRO A 130 12.05 -4.15 6.41
C PRO A 130 12.38 -2.86 7.16
N ARG A 131 11.63 -2.49 8.22
CA ARG A 131 12.01 -1.38 9.11
C ARG A 131 13.27 -1.67 9.93
N GLN A 132 13.62 -2.95 10.07
CA GLN A 132 14.83 -3.41 10.77
C GLN A 132 16.06 -3.42 9.83
N CYS A 133 15.85 -3.16 8.53
CA CYS A 133 16.93 -3.10 7.56
C CYS A 133 17.65 -1.75 7.61
N HIS A 134 18.97 -1.80 7.75
CA HIS A 134 19.84 -0.61 7.77
C HIS A 134 20.81 -0.61 6.58
N PHE A 135 20.29 -0.88 5.39
CA PHE A 135 21.05 -0.81 4.15
C PHE A 135 21.43 0.65 3.82
N ASP A 136 22.72 0.92 3.56
CA ASP A 136 23.20 2.21 3.04
C ASP A 136 23.49 2.09 1.54
N PRO A 137 22.75 2.82 0.67
CA PRO A 137 23.01 2.88 -0.77
C PRO A 137 24.45 3.21 -1.16
N ALA A 138 25.23 3.91 -0.32
CA ALA A 138 26.63 4.23 -0.62
C ALA A 138 27.52 2.98 -0.70
N THR A 139 27.11 1.86 -0.09
CA THR A 139 27.86 0.60 -0.12
C THR A 139 27.97 0.00 -1.52
N ILE A 140 27.05 0.33 -2.43
CA ILE A 140 27.03 -0.11 -3.83
C ILE A 140 27.45 0.98 -4.82
N GLN A 141 28.04 2.07 -4.34
CA GLN A 141 28.54 3.12 -5.22
C GLN A 141 29.69 2.59 -6.11
N CYS A 142 29.69 2.97 -7.39
CA CYS A 142 30.75 2.61 -8.33
C CYS A 142 32.11 3.15 -7.83
N LYS A 143 33.10 2.26 -7.72
CA LYS A 143 34.49 2.60 -7.37
C LYS A 143 35.35 2.99 -8.58
N ALA A 144 34.90 2.59 -9.76
CA ALA A 144 35.56 2.83 -11.05
C ALA A 144 34.47 3.21 -12.06
N GLU A 145 34.60 2.76 -13.31
CA GLU A 145 33.63 2.99 -14.37
C GLU A 145 32.21 2.52 -14.01
N ASP A 146 31.23 3.16 -14.64
CA ASP A 146 29.83 2.81 -14.48
C ASP A 146 29.53 1.40 -15.02
N SER A 147 28.69 0.65 -14.31
CA SER A 147 28.23 -0.67 -14.73
C SER A 147 26.87 -1.01 -14.13
N GLU A 148 26.25 -2.09 -14.59
CA GLU A 148 24.99 -2.61 -14.03
C GLU A 148 25.13 -3.09 -12.57
N LYS A 149 26.37 -3.32 -12.10
CA LYS A 149 26.70 -3.88 -10.78
C LYS A 149 26.94 -2.85 -9.68
N CYS A 150 26.75 -1.56 -9.98
CA CYS A 150 26.92 -0.47 -9.02
C CYS A 150 26.05 0.73 -9.39
N LEU A 151 25.87 1.65 -8.46
CA LEU A 151 25.20 2.93 -8.69
C LEU A 151 26.23 4.06 -8.80
N THR A 152 26.03 4.97 -9.75
CA THR A 152 26.81 6.21 -9.80
C THR A 152 26.48 7.10 -8.60
N SER A 153 27.32 8.10 -8.31
CA SER A 153 27.05 9.01 -7.18
C SER A 153 25.67 9.70 -7.28
N PRO A 154 25.20 10.20 -8.44
CA PRO A 154 23.84 10.73 -8.57
C PRO A 154 22.75 9.69 -8.32
N GLN A 155 22.90 8.45 -8.82
CA GLN A 155 21.95 7.36 -8.58
C GLN A 155 21.88 6.96 -7.10
N VAL A 156 23.01 6.94 -6.39
CA VAL A 156 23.04 6.70 -4.94
C VAL A 156 22.26 7.80 -4.20
N MET A 157 22.44 9.06 -4.57
CA MET A 157 21.69 10.17 -3.96
C MET A 157 20.19 10.08 -4.25
N ALA A 158 19.80 9.70 -5.47
CA ALA A 158 18.41 9.48 -5.82
C ALA A 158 17.79 8.33 -4.99
N LEU A 159 18.48 7.19 -4.88
CA LEU A 159 18.02 6.05 -4.07
C LEU A 159 17.85 6.43 -2.60
N LYS A 160 18.78 7.23 -2.03
CA LYS A 160 18.66 7.73 -0.66
C LYS A 160 17.39 8.55 -0.45
N LYS A 161 17.06 9.45 -1.39
CA LYS A 161 15.82 10.25 -1.32
C LYS A 161 14.55 9.38 -1.38
N LEU A 162 14.54 8.36 -2.23
CA LEU A 162 13.40 7.43 -2.34
C LEU A 162 13.14 6.67 -1.02
N TYR A 163 14.21 6.26 -0.31
CA TYR A 163 14.09 5.60 0.99
C TYR A 163 13.81 6.56 2.15
N GLU A 164 14.30 7.80 2.09
CA GLU A 164 14.04 8.83 3.12
C GLU A 164 12.59 9.33 3.07
N GLY A 165 12.03 9.45 1.87
CA GLY A 165 10.71 10.01 1.62
C GLY A 165 10.72 11.53 1.45
N THR A 166 9.52 12.10 1.34
CA THR A 166 9.37 13.53 1.06
C THR A 166 9.38 14.33 2.35
N LEU A 167 10.27 15.33 2.41
CA LEU A 167 10.34 16.31 3.51
C LEU A 167 9.88 17.68 3.03
N ASP A 168 9.21 18.43 3.91
CA ASP A 168 8.92 19.86 3.71
C ASP A 168 10.19 20.71 3.92
N SER A 169 10.14 22.01 3.61
CA SER A 169 11.31 22.90 3.81
C SER A 169 11.75 23.07 5.27
N LYS A 170 10.96 22.60 6.23
CA LYS A 170 11.26 22.63 7.67
C LYS A 170 11.80 21.28 8.17
N GLY A 171 11.92 20.28 7.29
CA GLY A 171 12.37 18.93 7.63
C GLY A 171 11.30 18.04 8.23
N HIS A 172 10.01 18.40 8.16
CA HIS A 172 8.93 17.49 8.55
C HIS A 172 8.63 16.50 7.43
N VAL A 173 8.30 15.26 7.82
CA VAL A 173 7.87 14.22 6.89
C VAL A 173 6.50 14.58 6.31
N VAL A 174 6.47 14.79 4.99
CA VAL A 174 5.23 14.92 4.20
C VAL A 174 4.64 13.54 3.94
N TYR A 175 5.48 12.62 3.50
CA TYR A 175 5.12 11.23 3.25
C TYR A 175 6.34 10.33 3.47
N PRO A 176 6.18 9.17 4.11
CA PRO A 176 7.29 8.26 4.34
C PRO A 176 7.88 7.73 3.02
N GLY A 177 9.16 7.39 3.05
CA GLY A 177 9.84 6.75 1.92
C GLY A 177 9.43 5.30 1.72
N TYR A 178 9.90 4.71 0.62
CA TYR A 178 9.76 3.28 0.38
C TYR A 178 10.63 2.49 1.34
N LEU A 179 10.20 1.27 1.66
CA LEU A 179 11.00 0.35 2.46
C LEU A 179 11.82 -0.55 1.52
N PRO A 180 13.06 -0.91 1.92
CA PRO A 180 13.89 -1.79 1.12
C PRO A 180 13.33 -3.22 1.09
N GLY A 181 13.67 -3.95 0.04
CA GLY A 181 13.32 -5.34 -0.19
C GLY A 181 12.32 -5.49 -1.34
N ALA A 182 12.43 -6.59 -2.07
CA ALA A 182 11.62 -6.92 -3.23
C ALA A 182 11.46 -5.78 -4.26
N GLU A 183 12.55 -5.05 -4.54
CA GLU A 183 12.61 -4.02 -5.58
C GLU A 183 12.39 -4.62 -6.98
N GLU A 184 12.76 -5.89 -7.15
CA GLU A 184 12.73 -6.63 -8.41
C GLU A 184 11.33 -7.18 -8.78
N GLY A 185 11.21 -7.71 -10.00
CA GLY A 185 9.99 -8.39 -10.48
C GLY A 185 9.03 -7.48 -11.26
N GLN A 186 8.04 -8.09 -11.91
CA GLN A 186 7.11 -7.39 -12.82
C GLN A 186 6.27 -6.32 -12.11
N GLY A 187 5.93 -6.54 -10.84
CA GLY A 187 5.18 -5.59 -10.02
C GLY A 187 6.06 -4.64 -9.19
N GLY A 188 7.39 -4.67 -9.37
CA GLY A 188 8.36 -3.94 -8.56
C GLY A 188 8.69 -2.53 -9.06
N TRP A 189 9.89 -2.06 -8.71
CA TRP A 189 10.35 -0.69 -8.94
C TRP A 189 10.48 -0.31 -10.41
N GLY A 190 10.76 -1.28 -11.28
CA GLY A 190 10.89 -1.07 -12.72
C GLY A 190 9.59 -0.59 -13.36
N LEU A 191 8.44 -0.96 -12.81
CA LEU A 191 7.13 -0.51 -13.25
C LEU A 191 6.70 0.78 -12.54
N TRP A 192 6.80 0.78 -11.21
CA TRP A 192 6.15 1.80 -10.38
C TRP A 192 6.97 3.07 -10.18
N ILE A 193 8.27 2.93 -9.87
CA ILE A 193 9.10 4.05 -9.38
C ILE A 193 10.02 4.59 -10.48
N THR A 194 10.86 3.72 -11.05
CA THR A 194 11.89 4.10 -12.03
C THR A 194 11.37 4.16 -13.45
N GLY A 195 10.59 3.15 -13.87
CA GLY A 195 10.05 3.06 -15.23
C GLY A 195 11.09 2.58 -16.26
N PRO A 196 10.64 2.29 -17.50
CA PRO A 196 11.52 1.89 -18.60
C PRO A 196 12.42 3.03 -19.13
N ALA A 197 12.09 4.28 -18.79
CA ALA A 197 12.82 5.48 -19.19
C ALA A 197 12.53 6.63 -18.20
N PRO A 198 13.33 7.71 -18.19
CA PRO A 198 13.11 8.86 -17.31
C PRO A 198 11.68 9.40 -17.39
N ALA A 199 11.04 9.57 -16.23
CA ALA A 199 9.64 10.02 -16.07
C ALA A 199 8.60 9.15 -16.81
N LYS A 200 8.90 7.88 -17.09
CA LYS A 200 7.97 6.90 -17.69
C LYS A 200 7.51 5.81 -16.71
N SER A 201 7.58 6.06 -15.41
CA SER A 201 7.03 5.18 -14.39
C SER A 201 5.54 5.44 -14.12
N LEU A 202 4.85 4.48 -13.49
CA LEU A 202 3.46 4.69 -13.08
C LEU A 202 3.33 5.83 -12.06
N MET A 203 4.26 5.96 -11.11
CA MET A 203 4.24 7.07 -10.14
C MET A 203 4.41 8.42 -10.84
N ALA A 204 5.31 8.54 -11.83
CA ALA A 204 5.41 9.76 -12.63
C ALA A 204 4.11 10.05 -13.38
N PHE A 205 3.45 9.03 -13.95
CA PHE A 205 2.17 9.18 -14.64
C PHE A 205 1.05 9.64 -13.70
N PHE A 206 0.93 9.06 -12.50
CA PHE A 206 -0.08 9.44 -11.51
C PHE A 206 0.18 10.82 -10.91
N GLY A 207 1.42 11.12 -10.52
CA GLY A 207 1.81 12.43 -9.99
C GLY A 207 1.56 13.56 -10.98
N ASN A 208 2.00 13.38 -12.23
CA ASN A 208 1.80 14.39 -13.29
C ASN A 208 0.33 14.62 -13.58
N GLY A 209 -0.47 13.55 -13.73
CA GLY A 209 -1.90 13.67 -13.96
C GLY A 209 -2.63 14.33 -12.77
N PHE A 210 -2.26 13.99 -11.55
CA PHE A 210 -2.86 14.62 -10.37
C PHE A 210 -2.66 16.15 -10.36
N PHE A 211 -1.42 16.62 -10.53
CA PHE A 211 -1.16 18.06 -10.51
C PHE A 211 -1.69 18.78 -11.75
N SER A 212 -1.58 18.20 -12.95
CA SER A 212 -2.09 18.81 -14.17
C SER A 212 -3.61 18.82 -14.25
N GLY A 213 -4.27 17.74 -13.86
CA GLY A 213 -5.71 17.55 -14.02
C GLY A 213 -6.55 18.00 -12.81
N PHE A 214 -6.15 17.66 -11.59
CA PHE A 214 -6.94 17.94 -10.38
C PHE A 214 -6.55 19.27 -9.71
N VAL A 215 -5.24 19.53 -9.56
CA VAL A 215 -4.76 20.66 -8.75
C VAL A 215 -4.77 21.97 -9.55
N TYR A 216 -4.08 21.98 -10.68
CA TYR A 216 -3.88 23.19 -11.49
C TYR A 216 -4.80 23.31 -12.68
N GLU A 217 -5.48 22.21 -13.07
CA GLU A 217 -6.36 22.17 -14.25
C GLU A 217 -5.66 22.70 -15.52
N LYS A 218 -4.37 22.38 -15.65
CA LYS A 218 -3.44 22.86 -16.66
C LYS A 218 -2.76 21.66 -17.34
N PRO A 219 -3.19 21.25 -18.54
CA PRO A 219 -2.64 20.08 -19.24
C PRO A 219 -1.13 20.11 -19.50
N ASP A 220 -0.56 21.31 -19.66
CA ASP A 220 0.86 21.57 -19.88
C ASP A 220 1.62 21.88 -18.57
N TRP A 221 1.08 21.49 -17.41
CA TRP A 221 1.81 21.56 -16.14
C TRP A 221 3.11 20.74 -16.20
N ASP A 222 4.21 21.33 -15.73
CA ASP A 222 5.54 20.73 -15.79
C ASP A 222 6.05 20.43 -14.37
N TYR A 223 6.20 19.14 -14.08
CA TYR A 223 6.74 18.65 -12.82
C TYR A 223 8.14 19.16 -12.52
N LYS A 224 8.91 19.63 -13.51
CA LYS A 224 10.23 20.22 -13.26
C LYS A 224 10.16 21.51 -12.43
N THR A 225 9.00 22.16 -12.40
CA THR A 225 8.76 23.40 -11.64
C THR A 225 8.09 23.17 -10.28
N PHE A 226 7.72 21.91 -9.98
CA PHE A 226 7.09 21.50 -8.73
C PHE A 226 7.93 21.85 -7.50
N LYS A 227 7.25 22.30 -6.44
CA LYS A 227 7.85 22.60 -5.13
C LYS A 227 6.97 22.03 -4.03
N VAL A 228 7.53 21.11 -3.23
CA VAL A 228 6.82 20.37 -2.18
C VAL A 228 5.88 21.25 -1.36
N ASP A 229 6.36 22.34 -0.75
CA ASP A 229 5.53 23.16 0.14
C ASP A 229 4.34 23.83 -0.55
N SER A 230 4.57 24.51 -1.69
CA SER A 230 3.52 25.29 -2.36
C SER A 230 2.53 24.41 -3.09
N ASP A 231 3.01 23.36 -3.74
CA ASP A 231 2.19 22.46 -4.53
C ASP A 231 1.37 21.52 -3.62
N LEU A 232 1.93 21.02 -2.51
CA LEU A 232 1.17 20.29 -1.49
C LEU A 232 0.07 21.16 -0.88
N LYS A 233 0.38 22.42 -0.57
CA LYS A 233 -0.62 23.38 -0.06
C LYS A 233 -1.76 23.54 -1.06
N ALA A 234 -1.46 23.78 -2.33
CA ALA A 234 -2.46 23.90 -3.39
C ALA A 234 -3.30 22.62 -3.54
N ALA A 235 -2.64 21.45 -3.54
CA ALA A 235 -3.31 20.15 -3.60
C ALA A 235 -4.28 19.94 -2.43
N ASN A 236 -3.85 20.27 -1.21
CA ASN A 236 -4.68 20.17 -0.02
C ASN A 236 -5.90 21.08 -0.10
N GLU A 237 -5.69 22.37 -0.41
CA GLU A 237 -6.76 23.37 -0.52
C GLU A 237 -7.81 22.97 -1.57
N LYS A 238 -7.38 22.36 -2.68
CA LYS A 238 -8.25 22.01 -3.80
C LYS A 238 -8.95 20.65 -3.64
N THR A 239 -8.27 19.63 -3.11
CA THR A 239 -8.70 18.23 -3.29
C THR A 239 -8.79 17.41 -2.02
N ALA A 240 -8.14 17.80 -0.91
CA ALA A 240 -8.05 16.94 0.28
C ALA A 240 -9.42 16.56 0.86
N GLN A 241 -10.38 17.48 0.85
CA GLN A 241 -11.74 17.20 1.35
C GLN A 241 -12.45 16.07 0.58
N ALA A 242 -12.19 15.97 -0.72
CA ALA A 242 -12.81 14.95 -1.57
C ALA A 242 -12.02 13.64 -1.57
N LEU A 243 -10.69 13.71 -1.52
CA LEU A 243 -9.82 12.57 -1.83
C LEU A 243 -9.12 11.95 -0.62
N ASN A 244 -8.79 12.70 0.42
CA ASN A 244 -8.08 12.15 1.58
C ASN A 244 -9.04 11.37 2.48
N ALA A 245 -8.74 10.09 2.70
CA ALA A 245 -9.43 9.20 3.63
C ALA A 245 -8.59 8.99 4.90
N THR A 246 -8.27 10.07 5.61
CA THR A 246 -7.37 10.05 6.78
C THR A 246 -8.06 10.31 8.11
N ASP A 247 -9.38 10.33 8.19
CA ASP A 247 -10.08 10.50 9.47
C ASP A 247 -9.86 9.26 10.36
N ALA A 248 -9.38 9.52 11.57
CA ALA A 248 -9.08 8.51 12.57
C ALA A 248 -10.25 8.26 13.54
N ASP A 249 -11.27 9.13 13.57
CA ASP A 249 -12.45 8.95 14.43
C ASP A 249 -13.50 8.04 13.77
N LEU A 250 -13.31 6.73 13.91
CA LEU A 250 -14.23 5.73 13.38
C LEU A 250 -15.36 5.36 14.35
N LYS A 251 -15.71 6.23 15.31
CA LYS A 251 -16.80 5.98 16.27
C LYS A 251 -18.13 5.63 15.60
N PRO A 252 -18.60 6.35 14.55
CA PRO A 252 -19.86 6.01 13.89
C PRO A 252 -19.86 4.60 13.31
N PHE A 253 -18.77 4.20 12.64
CA PHE A 253 -18.60 2.87 12.06
C PHE A 253 -18.56 1.77 13.13
N LYS A 254 -17.80 1.99 14.21
CA LYS A 254 -17.74 1.07 15.35
C LYS A 254 -19.09 0.94 16.06
N ALA A 255 -19.80 2.05 16.29
CA ALA A 255 -21.03 2.08 17.09
C ALA A 255 -22.16 1.22 16.51
N ARG A 256 -22.17 1.03 15.19
CA ARG A 256 -23.09 0.14 14.48
C ARG A 256 -22.59 -1.30 14.29
N GLY A 257 -21.42 -1.62 14.85
CA GLY A 257 -20.82 -2.96 14.81
C GLY A 257 -19.90 -3.22 13.62
N GLY A 258 -19.56 -2.20 12.82
CA GLY A 258 -18.71 -2.34 11.64
C GLY A 258 -17.33 -2.93 11.97
N LYS A 259 -16.79 -3.77 11.08
CA LYS A 259 -15.47 -4.39 11.19
C LYS A 259 -14.57 -3.96 10.03
N LEU A 260 -13.33 -3.58 10.34
CA LEU A 260 -12.33 -3.14 9.38
C LEU A 260 -11.09 -4.03 9.48
N ILE A 261 -10.66 -4.59 8.36
CA ILE A 261 -9.34 -5.19 8.25
C ILE A 261 -8.54 -4.37 7.23
N LEU A 262 -7.41 -3.86 7.69
CA LEU A 262 -6.36 -3.29 6.85
C LEU A 262 -5.36 -4.40 6.49
N TYR A 263 -4.82 -4.37 5.28
CA TYR A 263 -3.64 -5.14 4.94
C TYR A 263 -2.71 -4.37 4.02
N HIS A 264 -1.42 -4.68 4.05
CA HIS A 264 -0.43 -4.07 3.16
C HIS A 264 0.76 -4.99 2.93
N GLY A 265 1.21 -5.08 1.67
CA GLY A 265 2.51 -5.66 1.36
C GLY A 265 3.65 -4.80 1.89
N TRP A 266 4.62 -5.39 2.58
CA TRP A 266 5.76 -4.65 3.13
C TRP A 266 6.61 -3.95 2.06
N ASN A 267 6.62 -4.50 0.84
CA ASN A 267 7.48 -4.08 -0.25
C ASN A 267 6.68 -3.48 -1.41
N ASP A 268 5.55 -2.84 -1.09
CA ASP A 268 4.70 -2.15 -2.05
C ASP A 268 5.44 -0.93 -2.65
N PRO A 269 5.67 -0.90 -3.98
CA PRO A 269 6.37 0.18 -4.66
C PRO A 269 5.45 1.31 -5.14
N ALA A 270 4.13 1.19 -4.98
CA ALA A 270 3.16 2.22 -5.34
C ALA A 270 2.83 3.09 -4.12
N ILE A 271 2.63 2.47 -2.96
CA ILE A 271 2.22 3.10 -1.73
C ILE A 271 3.05 2.48 -0.61
N THR A 272 3.82 3.26 0.12
CA THR A 272 4.63 2.70 1.20
C THR A 272 3.75 2.11 2.32
N ALA A 273 4.10 0.91 2.79
CA ALA A 273 3.46 0.24 3.91
C ALA A 273 3.39 1.12 5.18
N LEU A 274 4.36 2.01 5.37
CA LEU A 274 4.39 2.95 6.49
C LEU A 274 3.17 3.88 6.52
N ASN A 275 2.59 4.21 5.37
CA ASN A 275 1.39 5.04 5.30
C ASN A 275 0.19 4.36 5.99
N THR A 276 0.02 3.04 5.79
CA THR A 276 -1.06 2.29 6.45
C THR A 276 -0.81 2.09 7.93
N ILE A 277 0.44 1.87 8.33
CA ILE A 277 0.81 1.82 9.75
C ILE A 277 0.50 3.15 10.43
N ASN A 278 0.89 4.28 9.83
CA ASN A 278 0.59 5.62 10.35
C ASN A 278 -0.92 5.86 10.52
N TYR A 279 -1.73 5.40 9.56
CA TYR A 279 -3.19 5.49 9.68
C TYR A 279 -3.74 4.60 10.80
N TYR A 280 -3.32 3.33 10.86
CA TYR A 280 -3.72 2.40 11.91
C TYR A 280 -3.36 2.91 13.32
N ASP A 281 -2.15 3.43 13.48
CA ASP A 281 -1.69 4.02 14.74
C ASP A 281 -2.49 5.27 15.10
N SER A 282 -2.86 6.09 14.10
CA SER A 282 -3.71 7.27 14.30
C SER A 282 -5.11 6.89 14.78
N VAL A 283 -5.74 5.88 14.15
CA VAL A 283 -7.04 5.32 14.59
C VAL A 283 -6.92 4.75 16.00
N THR A 284 -5.89 3.94 16.26
CA THR A 284 -5.67 3.32 17.57
C THR A 284 -5.48 4.36 18.67
N LYS A 285 -4.72 5.43 18.39
CA LYS A 285 -4.53 6.56 19.30
C LYS A 285 -5.83 7.33 19.54
N LYS A 286 -6.63 7.57 18.49
CA LYS A 286 -7.87 8.35 18.56
C LYS A 286 -9.01 7.61 19.25
N MET A 287 -9.14 6.31 18.97
CA MET A 287 -10.18 5.43 19.50
C MET A 287 -9.82 4.85 20.87
N GLY A 288 -8.53 4.72 21.15
CA GLY A 288 -7.99 3.96 22.27
C GLY A 288 -7.81 2.48 21.91
N GLN A 289 -6.72 1.88 22.41
CA GLN A 289 -6.29 0.52 22.03
C GLN A 289 -7.40 -0.53 22.18
N LYS A 290 -8.04 -0.59 23.35
CA LYS A 290 -9.12 -1.55 23.63
C LYS A 290 -10.29 -1.44 22.65
N ASP A 291 -10.62 -0.21 22.28
CA ASP A 291 -11.70 0.07 21.36
C ASP A 291 -11.30 -0.30 19.94
N ALA A 292 -10.12 0.12 19.47
CA ALA A 292 -9.59 -0.26 18.17
C ALA A 292 -9.52 -1.77 17.99
N ASP A 293 -9.01 -2.51 18.99
CA ASP A 293 -8.88 -3.97 18.96
C ASP A 293 -10.21 -4.72 18.79
N SER A 294 -11.34 -4.07 19.06
CA SER A 294 -12.68 -4.66 18.94
C SER A 294 -13.26 -4.60 17.52
N PHE A 295 -12.69 -3.78 16.63
CA PHE A 295 -13.24 -3.57 15.29
C PHE A 295 -12.23 -3.30 14.17
N VAL A 296 -10.95 -3.07 14.47
CA VAL A 296 -9.90 -2.88 13.47
C VAL A 296 -8.78 -3.91 13.67
N ARG A 297 -8.33 -4.52 12.58
CA ARG A 297 -7.10 -5.32 12.52
C ARG A 297 -6.23 -4.84 11.36
N LEU A 298 -4.91 -4.98 11.49
CA LEU A 298 -3.94 -4.72 10.44
C LEU A 298 -3.07 -5.95 10.23
N TYR A 299 -2.88 -6.37 8.98
CA TYR A 299 -1.99 -7.46 8.57
C TYR A 299 -0.91 -6.96 7.61
N MET A 300 0.35 -7.14 7.99
CA MET A 300 1.49 -6.79 7.13
C MET A 300 1.99 -8.06 6.43
N ALA A 301 2.20 -8.00 5.11
CA ALA A 301 2.57 -9.15 4.28
C ALA A 301 4.01 -9.04 3.77
N PRO A 302 4.98 -9.76 4.35
CA PRO A 302 6.38 -9.77 3.93
C PRO A 302 6.58 -10.18 2.49
N GLY A 303 7.43 -9.46 1.76
CA GLY A 303 7.77 -9.77 0.36
C GLY A 303 6.61 -9.60 -0.62
N VAL A 304 5.45 -9.11 -0.18
CA VAL A 304 4.31 -8.83 -1.05
C VAL A 304 4.45 -7.39 -1.57
N GLN A 305 4.25 -7.23 -2.87
CA GLN A 305 4.28 -5.93 -3.56
C GLN A 305 2.88 -5.29 -3.56
N HIS A 306 2.60 -4.40 -4.51
CA HIS A 306 1.34 -3.67 -4.57
C HIS A 306 0.13 -4.59 -4.79
N CYS A 307 -0.71 -4.71 -3.76
CA CYS A 307 -1.90 -5.57 -3.70
C CYS A 307 -1.69 -7.08 -3.86
N GLY A 308 -0.48 -7.52 -4.24
CA GLY A 308 -0.13 -8.90 -4.51
C GLY A 308 1.24 -8.97 -5.19
N GLY A 309 1.64 -10.15 -5.66
CA GLY A 309 2.94 -10.34 -6.31
C GLY A 309 4.13 -10.28 -5.34
N GLY A 310 5.31 -9.97 -5.87
CA GLY A 310 6.57 -10.03 -5.12
C GLY A 310 7.06 -11.46 -4.81
N PRO A 311 8.17 -11.63 -4.08
CA PRO A 311 8.68 -12.93 -3.65
C PRO A 311 7.88 -13.58 -2.51
N GLY A 312 7.13 -12.80 -1.74
CA GLY A 312 6.39 -13.23 -0.56
C GLY A 312 5.13 -14.05 -0.85
N ALA A 313 4.51 -14.55 0.23
CA ALA A 313 3.23 -15.26 0.20
C ALA A 313 2.07 -14.28 -0.02
N ASP A 314 1.67 -14.11 -1.28
CA ASP A 314 0.74 -13.08 -1.74
C ASP A 314 -0.72 -13.55 -1.89
N SER A 315 -1.02 -14.82 -1.60
CA SER A 315 -2.37 -15.37 -1.64
C SER A 315 -2.92 -15.57 -0.23
N PHE A 316 -3.84 -14.71 0.18
CA PHE A 316 -4.46 -14.73 1.52
C PHE A 316 -5.92 -14.21 1.51
N GLY A 317 -6.63 -14.39 0.38
CA GLY A 317 -8.06 -14.07 0.21
C GLY A 317 -8.43 -12.65 0.63
N ALA A 318 -7.98 -11.63 -0.11
CA ALA A 318 -8.24 -10.24 0.23
C ALA A 318 -9.03 -9.50 -0.84
N VAL A 319 -8.57 -9.55 -2.10
CA VAL A 319 -9.27 -9.05 -3.28
C VAL A 319 -8.92 -9.94 -4.48
N GLY A 320 -9.79 -10.01 -5.48
CA GLY A 320 -9.53 -10.73 -6.74
C GLY A 320 -9.87 -12.22 -6.68
N ASP A 321 -8.97 -13.09 -7.16
CA ASP A 321 -9.17 -14.54 -7.22
C ASP A 321 -9.02 -15.16 -5.81
N LEU A 322 -10.14 -15.23 -5.09
CA LEU A 322 -10.24 -15.78 -3.73
C LEU A 322 -10.06 -17.30 -3.78
N LYS A 323 -8.83 -17.76 -3.56
CA LYS A 323 -8.47 -19.19 -3.64
C LYS A 323 -9.03 -20.01 -2.49
N PHE A 324 -9.13 -19.41 -1.32
CA PHE A 324 -9.58 -20.06 -0.11
C PHE A 324 -10.85 -19.38 0.36
N ASP A 325 -11.83 -20.19 0.74
CA ASP A 325 -13.12 -19.73 1.27
C ASP A 325 -13.24 -20.09 2.75
N ASP A 326 -12.10 -20.05 3.45
CA ASP A 326 -12.01 -20.39 4.87
C ASP A 326 -11.28 -19.30 5.67
N PRO A 327 -11.74 -19.00 6.90
CA PRO A 327 -11.14 -17.94 7.72
C PRO A 327 -9.67 -18.15 8.11
N GLN A 328 -9.11 -19.36 7.96
CA GLN A 328 -7.70 -19.60 8.30
C GLN A 328 -6.75 -19.14 7.19
N HIS A 329 -7.21 -19.10 5.94
CA HIS A 329 -6.39 -18.77 4.76
C HIS A 329 -6.89 -17.55 3.98
N SER A 330 -8.05 -17.01 4.35
CA SER A 330 -8.67 -15.86 3.67
C SER A 330 -9.05 -14.74 4.66
N LEU A 331 -8.69 -13.51 4.30
CA LEU A 331 -9.11 -12.29 5.00
C LEU A 331 -10.59 -11.97 4.77
N ASP A 332 -11.14 -12.26 3.59
CA ASP A 332 -12.55 -12.05 3.26
C ASP A 332 -13.47 -12.95 4.08
N ALA A 333 -13.24 -14.27 4.10
CA ALA A 333 -13.97 -15.22 4.92
C ALA A 333 -13.78 -14.92 6.43
N SER A 334 -12.58 -14.47 6.82
CA SER A 334 -12.32 -13.99 8.18
C SER A 334 -13.15 -12.77 8.57
N LEU A 335 -13.29 -11.80 7.65
CA LEU A 335 -14.10 -10.62 7.88
C LEU A 335 -15.57 -10.99 8.03
N GLU A 336 -16.09 -11.86 7.17
CA GLU A 336 -17.46 -12.39 7.29
C GLU A 336 -17.66 -13.09 8.64
N GLN A 337 -16.73 -13.97 9.03
CA GLN A 337 -16.79 -14.64 10.33
C GLN A 337 -16.79 -13.63 11.50
N TRP A 338 -16.03 -12.54 11.37
CA TRP A 338 -15.98 -11.51 12.40
C TRP A 338 -17.28 -10.70 12.50
N VAL A 339 -17.84 -10.30 11.36
CA VAL A 339 -19.11 -9.54 11.28
C VAL A 339 -20.29 -10.38 11.76
N GLU A 340 -20.35 -11.65 11.36
CA GLU A 340 -21.54 -12.48 11.57
C GLU A 340 -21.50 -13.26 12.88
N LYS A 341 -20.31 -13.68 13.32
CA LYS A 341 -20.13 -14.56 14.48
C LYS A 341 -19.32 -13.92 15.60
N GLY A 342 -18.87 -12.67 15.43
CA GLY A 342 -18.09 -11.95 16.45
C GLY A 342 -16.69 -12.51 16.69
N THR A 343 -16.20 -13.39 15.82
CA THR A 343 -14.88 -14.02 15.95
C THR A 343 -13.85 -13.22 15.18
N ALA A 344 -13.04 -12.43 15.90
CA ALA A 344 -11.99 -11.63 15.27
C ALA A 344 -10.92 -12.53 14.65
N PRO A 345 -10.35 -12.15 13.49
CA PRO A 345 -9.27 -12.90 12.89
C PRO A 345 -8.04 -12.83 13.78
N SER A 346 -7.31 -13.95 13.81
CA SER A 346 -6.06 -14.09 14.56
C SER A 346 -4.89 -14.12 13.59
N THR A 347 -4.41 -15.31 13.26
CA THR A 347 -3.38 -15.55 12.24
C THR A 347 -4.03 -15.98 10.94
N ILE A 348 -3.53 -15.49 9.82
CA ILE A 348 -3.97 -15.88 8.47
C ILE A 348 -2.81 -16.58 7.78
N ILE A 349 -3.01 -17.78 7.25
CA ILE A 349 -1.97 -18.52 6.55
C ILE A 349 -1.97 -18.09 5.08
N ALA A 350 -1.00 -17.27 4.71
CA ALA A 350 -0.78 -16.84 3.34
C ALA A 350 0.03 -17.90 2.56
N SER A 351 -0.24 -18.00 1.27
CA SER A 351 0.42 -18.94 0.35
C SER A 351 1.14 -18.21 -0.79
N LYS A 352 2.28 -18.75 -1.19
CA LYS A 352 2.96 -18.44 -2.45
C LYS A 352 2.80 -19.60 -3.41
N PHE A 353 2.30 -19.31 -4.61
CA PHE A 353 2.17 -20.28 -5.69
C PHE A 353 3.23 -20.02 -6.77
N GLU A 354 3.58 -21.05 -7.55
CA GLU A 354 4.56 -20.95 -8.63
C GLU A 354 3.90 -21.23 -9.99
N GLY A 355 4.15 -20.34 -10.95
CA GLY A 355 3.59 -20.46 -12.30
C GLY A 355 2.05 -20.49 -12.30
N GLN A 356 1.50 -21.51 -12.96
CA GLN A 356 0.05 -21.72 -13.06
C GLN A 356 -0.48 -22.74 -12.04
N ASP A 357 0.39 -23.40 -11.26
CA ASP A 357 -0.08 -24.31 -10.21
C ASP A 357 -0.65 -23.47 -9.07
N ARG A 358 -1.97 -23.56 -8.89
CA ARG A 358 -2.72 -22.91 -7.82
C ARG A 358 -3.20 -23.89 -6.75
N THR A 359 -2.68 -25.11 -6.77
CA THR A 359 -3.08 -26.22 -5.88
C THR A 359 -2.01 -26.54 -4.85
N HIS A 360 -0.73 -26.41 -5.20
CA HIS A 360 0.38 -26.61 -4.27
C HIS A 360 1.12 -25.31 -4.00
N ALA A 361 1.08 -24.85 -2.76
CA ALA A 361 1.86 -23.69 -2.35
C ALA A 361 3.35 -24.07 -2.29
N LYS A 362 4.20 -23.26 -2.93
CA LYS A 362 5.67 -23.30 -2.84
C LYS A 362 6.15 -22.90 -1.44
N MET A 363 5.43 -21.98 -0.81
CA MET A 363 5.74 -21.45 0.52
C MET A 363 4.45 -21.00 1.20
N THR A 364 4.35 -21.22 2.51
CA THR A 364 3.31 -20.65 3.36
C THR A 364 3.91 -19.82 4.48
N ARG A 365 3.25 -18.73 4.87
CA ARG A 365 3.67 -17.83 5.96
C ARG A 365 2.46 -17.41 6.78
N PRO A 366 2.55 -17.34 8.12
CA PRO A 366 1.50 -16.71 8.91
C PRO A 366 1.58 -15.18 8.78
N LEU A 367 0.49 -14.54 8.37
CA LEU A 367 0.26 -13.13 8.59
C LEU A 367 -0.24 -12.92 10.00
N CYS A 368 0.44 -12.05 10.73
CA CYS A 368 0.16 -11.76 12.13
C CYS A 368 -0.58 -10.44 12.27
N ALA A 369 -1.50 -10.36 13.24
CA ALA A 369 -2.14 -9.10 13.58
C ALA A 369 -1.09 -8.11 14.13
N TYR A 370 -0.87 -7.01 13.40
CA TYR A 370 0.08 -5.96 13.77
C TYR A 370 -0.22 -5.43 15.19
N PRO A 371 0.80 -5.21 16.05
CA PRO A 371 2.23 -5.14 15.73
C PRO A 371 3.01 -6.46 15.84
N GLN A 372 2.34 -7.62 15.89
CA GLN A 372 3.05 -8.89 15.82
C GLN A 372 3.60 -9.14 14.40
N ALA A 373 4.71 -9.86 14.31
CA ALA A 373 5.30 -10.37 13.09
C ALA A 373 5.55 -11.88 13.20
N ALA A 374 5.65 -12.56 12.06
CA ALA A 374 6.02 -13.97 12.03
C ALA A 374 7.48 -14.14 12.49
N LYS A 375 7.76 -15.06 13.40
CA LYS A 375 9.13 -15.39 13.81
C LYS A 375 9.37 -16.87 13.58
N TYR A 376 10.46 -17.20 12.89
CA TYR A 376 10.86 -18.58 12.68
C TYR A 376 11.21 -19.23 14.03
N LYS A 377 10.80 -20.48 14.22
CA LYS A 377 11.01 -21.21 15.48
C LYS A 377 12.45 -21.69 15.67
N GLY A 378 13.30 -21.57 14.65
CA GLY A 378 14.70 -22.01 14.65
C GLY A 378 14.92 -23.45 14.18
N SER A 379 13.84 -24.16 13.80
CA SER A 379 13.90 -25.52 13.28
C SER A 379 12.69 -25.83 12.38
N GLY A 380 12.87 -26.75 11.42
CA GLY A 380 11.84 -27.14 10.45
C GLY A 380 12.00 -26.45 9.10
N ASP A 381 11.23 -26.86 8.09
CA ASP A 381 11.27 -26.23 6.77
C ASP A 381 10.84 -24.76 6.87
N THR A 382 11.70 -23.87 6.38
CA THR A 382 11.38 -22.45 6.35
C THR A 382 10.27 -22.16 5.37
N ASN A 383 9.86 -23.03 4.45
CA ASN A 383 8.70 -22.81 3.57
C ASN A 383 7.34 -23.19 4.19
N ASP A 384 7.31 -23.69 5.42
CA ASP A 384 6.09 -24.14 6.10
C ASP A 384 5.70 -23.19 7.24
N ALA A 385 4.50 -22.62 7.16
CA ALA A 385 3.95 -21.71 8.16
C ALA A 385 3.88 -22.33 9.57
N ALA A 386 3.79 -23.66 9.69
CA ALA A 386 3.81 -24.35 10.98
C ALA A 386 5.12 -24.15 11.75
N ASN A 387 6.21 -23.78 11.08
CA ASN A 387 7.52 -23.51 11.69
C ASN A 387 7.72 -22.04 12.09
N PHE A 388 6.66 -21.23 12.03
CA PHE A 388 6.64 -19.83 12.46
C PHE A 388 5.65 -19.62 13.62
N VAL A 389 5.82 -18.51 14.35
CA VAL A 389 4.91 -18.08 15.41
C VAL A 389 4.77 -16.55 15.41
N CYS A 390 3.56 -16.04 15.60
CA CYS A 390 3.33 -14.62 15.74
C CYS A 390 3.83 -14.11 17.10
N ARG A 391 4.77 -13.14 17.08
CA ARG A 391 5.33 -12.48 18.27
C ARG A 391 5.58 -11.00 17.98
N LYS A 392 5.58 -10.19 19.04
CA LYS A 392 5.98 -8.77 18.93
C LYS A 392 7.48 -8.64 18.68
#